data_AF-A0A838VG78-F1
#
_entry.id   AF-A0A838VG78-F1
#
_cell.length_a   1.000
_cell.length_b   1.000
_cell.length_c   1.000
_cell.angle_alpha   90.00
_cell.angle_beta   90.00
_cell.angle_gamma   90.00
#
_symmetry.space_group_name_H-M   'P 1'
#
loop_
_entity.id
_entity.type
_entity.pdbx_description
1 polymer ?
#
loop_
_entity_poly.entity_id
_entity_poly.type
_entity_poly.pdbx_seq_one_letter_code
_entity_poly.pdbx_strand_id
1 'polypeptide(L)'
;MIARVHRFLTTSAAPNSPRTLFWFGLSLTFAVIYGIYALQAAFSSKYLVQNDARMYVFWLQRFIDPGILPNDLNVAYHGSISPPGYTALYELMAKLGVEPLLFSKLLPIAIGIIATIYCFGLCLQIFPVPTAAFMATLLMNQGLWLKDDLTSATPRAFIYPFFLAFLYYLLRGSLISVMVAIALLGLFYPPMMFIAVGILIVRLGRWDNGRLGFSSHRYDYLLCAAGLGVAGIVTLPYILSTS
;
A
#
# COMPACT_ATOMS: atom_id res chain seq x y z
N MET A 1 -1.99 -8.42 40.67
CA MET A 1 -1.16 -8.47 39.44
C MET A 1 -1.97 -8.84 38.19
N ILE A 2 -2.70 -9.97 38.21
CA ILE A 2 -3.51 -10.48 37.09
C ILE A 2 -4.51 -9.44 36.53
N ALA A 3 -5.26 -8.74 37.40
CA ALA A 3 -6.22 -7.73 36.97
C ALA A 3 -5.59 -6.53 36.24
N ARG A 4 -4.34 -6.15 36.56
CA ARG A 4 -3.61 -5.07 35.87
C ARG A 4 -3.16 -5.52 34.48
N VAL A 5 -2.66 -6.76 34.37
CA VAL A 5 -2.27 -7.35 33.07
C VAL A 5 -3.49 -7.51 32.17
N HIS A 6 -4.59 -8.07 32.70
CA HIS A 6 -5.84 -8.19 31.95
C HIS A 6 -6.31 -6.81 31.44
N ARG A 7 -6.36 -5.79 32.31
CA ARG A 7 -6.74 -4.44 31.91
C ARG A 7 -5.80 -3.87 30.85
N PHE A 8 -4.49 -4.08 30.98
CA PHE A 8 -3.51 -3.64 30.00
C PHE A 8 -3.74 -4.29 28.62
N LEU A 9 -4.13 -5.57 28.60
CA LEU A 9 -4.30 -6.34 27.38
C LEU A 9 -5.66 -6.18 26.69
N THR A 10 -6.74 -5.90 27.41
CA THR A 10 -8.10 -6.03 26.82
C THR A 10 -8.89 -4.73 26.75
N THR A 11 -8.46 -3.67 27.45
CA THR A 11 -9.27 -2.45 27.50
C THR A 11 -9.00 -1.51 26.33
N SER A 12 -10.08 -0.87 25.89
CA SER A 12 -10.02 0.22 24.92
C SER A 12 -9.10 1.34 25.41
N ALA A 13 -8.37 1.98 24.50
CA ALA A 13 -7.44 3.05 24.80
C ALA A 13 -7.61 4.22 23.82
N ALA A 14 -7.38 5.44 24.32
CA ALA A 14 -7.26 6.59 23.44
C ALA A 14 -6.06 6.42 22.50
N PRO A 15 -6.11 6.93 21.25
CA PRO A 15 -5.03 6.81 20.27
C PRO A 15 -3.66 7.30 20.78
N ASN A 16 -3.66 8.39 21.56
CA ASN A 16 -2.43 9.01 22.08
C ASN A 16 -2.06 8.53 23.49
N SER A 17 -2.71 7.48 24.01
CA SER A 17 -2.38 6.97 25.34
C SER A 17 -0.97 6.34 25.35
N PRO A 18 -0.23 6.40 26.47
CA PRO A 18 1.09 5.75 26.59
C PRO A 18 1.06 4.27 26.24
N ARG A 19 -0.06 3.59 26.55
CA ARG A 19 -0.28 2.19 26.16
C ARG A 19 -0.34 2.04 24.64
N THR A 20 -1.12 2.87 23.96
CA THR A 20 -1.24 2.81 22.50
C THR A 20 0.11 3.07 21.84
N LEU A 21 0.85 4.08 22.32
CA LEU A 21 2.18 4.39 21.83
C LEU A 21 3.18 3.25 22.05
N PHE A 22 3.11 2.57 23.20
CA PHE A 22 3.91 1.37 23.46
C PHE A 22 3.63 0.26 22.45
N TRP A 23 2.36 -0.10 22.24
CA TRP A 23 1.99 -1.17 21.30
C TRP A 23 2.27 -0.78 19.85
N PHE A 24 2.11 0.50 19.50
CA PHE A 24 2.48 1.03 18.19
C PHE A 24 3.99 0.94 17.96
N GLY A 25 4.80 1.38 18.93
CA GLY A 25 6.26 1.25 18.90
C GLY A 25 6.70 -0.20 18.73
N LEU A 26 6.07 -1.13 19.47
CA LEU A 26 6.35 -2.55 19.34
C LEU A 26 5.99 -3.09 17.94
N SER A 27 4.87 -2.65 17.37
CA SER A 27 4.45 -3.01 16.00
C SER A 27 5.50 -2.57 14.97
N LEU A 28 5.99 -1.34 15.08
CA LEU A 28 7.05 -0.81 14.22
C LEU A 28 8.36 -1.55 14.39
N THR A 29 8.74 -1.88 15.63
CA THR A 29 9.95 -2.67 15.91
C THR A 29 9.90 -4.01 15.18
N PHE A 30 8.79 -4.75 15.23
CA PHE A 30 8.66 -6.01 14.50
C PHE A 30 8.70 -5.82 12.97
N ALA A 31 8.04 -4.79 12.43
CA ALA A 31 8.10 -4.48 11.00
C ALA A 31 9.54 -4.22 10.54
N VAL A 32 10.31 -3.46 11.34
CA VAL A 32 11.74 -3.19 11.08
C VAL A 32 12.56 -4.47 11.19
N ILE A 33 12.35 -5.32 12.20
CA ILE A 33 13.06 -6.59 12.36
C ILE A 33 12.87 -7.49 11.12
N TYR A 34 11.63 -7.69 10.67
CA TYR A 34 11.37 -8.47 9.45
C TYR A 34 12.05 -7.85 8.22
N GLY A 35 11.97 -6.51 8.08
CA GLY A 35 12.64 -5.81 7.00
C GLY A 35 14.16 -5.94 7.02
N ILE A 36 14.79 -5.93 8.19
CA ILE A 36 16.23 -6.16 8.34
C ILE A 36 16.61 -7.56 7.86
N TYR A 37 15.84 -8.60 8.23
CA TYR A 37 16.10 -9.96 7.74
C TYR A 37 15.98 -10.04 6.21
N ALA A 38 14.98 -9.39 5.63
CA ALA A 38 14.83 -9.33 4.18
C ALA A 38 15.98 -8.59 3.50
N LEU A 39 16.47 -7.50 4.10
CA LEU A 39 17.66 -6.78 3.62
C LEU A 39 18.91 -7.65 3.71
N GLN A 40 19.14 -8.33 4.84
CA GLN A 40 20.25 -9.26 5.00
C GLN A 40 20.23 -10.34 3.89
N ALA A 41 19.06 -10.90 3.59
CA ALA A 41 18.91 -11.82 2.48
C ALA A 41 19.23 -11.13 1.13
N ALA A 42 18.61 -9.97 0.85
CA ALA A 42 18.78 -9.23 -0.40
C ALA A 42 20.25 -8.78 -0.68
N PHE A 43 21.05 -8.59 0.37
CA PHE A 43 22.46 -8.20 0.29
C PHE A 43 23.43 -9.36 0.55
N SER A 44 22.95 -10.59 0.77
CA SER A 44 23.80 -11.78 0.97
C SER A 44 24.69 -12.11 -0.24
N SER A 45 24.27 -11.69 -1.44
CA SER A 45 25.06 -11.78 -2.66
C SER A 45 24.78 -10.60 -3.58
N LYS A 46 25.83 -10.15 -4.29
CA LYS A 46 25.75 -9.07 -5.28
C LYS A 46 24.69 -9.35 -6.35
N TYR A 47 24.56 -10.61 -6.76
CA TYR A 47 23.68 -11.03 -7.86
C TYR A 47 22.33 -11.56 -7.38
N LEU A 48 22.05 -11.51 -6.08
CA LEU A 48 20.73 -11.88 -5.59
C LEU A 48 19.74 -10.76 -5.94
N VAL A 49 18.78 -11.10 -6.79
CA VAL A 49 17.68 -10.24 -7.21
C VAL A 49 16.41 -11.10 -7.19
N GLN A 50 15.37 -10.58 -6.55
CA GLN A 50 14.06 -11.26 -6.49
C GLN A 50 13.51 -11.48 -7.91
N ASN A 51 12.81 -12.59 -8.13
CA ASN A 51 12.44 -13.06 -9.47
C ASN A 51 11.60 -12.05 -10.27
N ASP A 52 10.58 -11.44 -9.66
CA ASP A 52 9.75 -10.43 -10.32
C ASP A 52 10.50 -9.10 -10.49
N ALA A 53 11.36 -8.73 -9.52
CA ALA A 53 12.21 -7.56 -9.64
C ALA A 53 13.14 -7.64 -10.87
N ARG A 54 13.62 -8.84 -11.23
CA ARG A 54 14.40 -9.04 -12.47
C ARG A 54 13.62 -8.66 -13.73
N MET A 55 12.30 -8.81 -13.72
CA MET A 55 11.44 -8.46 -14.86
C MET A 55 10.96 -6.99 -14.82
N TYR A 56 10.69 -6.44 -13.63
CA TYR A 56 10.10 -5.10 -13.51
C TYR A 56 11.13 -3.97 -13.36
N VAL A 57 12.31 -4.24 -12.82
CA VAL A 57 13.28 -3.19 -12.42
C VAL A 57 14.38 -2.99 -13.46
N PHE A 58 14.75 -4.01 -14.24
CA PHE A 58 15.94 -3.97 -15.10
C PHE A 58 15.92 -2.79 -16.10
N TRP A 59 14.76 -2.53 -16.71
CA TRP A 59 14.63 -1.49 -17.73
C TRP A 59 14.67 -0.07 -17.15
N LEU A 60 14.37 0.09 -15.86
CA LEU A 60 14.41 1.38 -15.15
C LEU A 60 15.83 1.93 -15.04
N GLN A 61 16.86 1.09 -15.22
CA GLN A 61 18.26 1.52 -15.28
C GLN A 61 18.50 2.57 -16.37
N ARG A 62 17.65 2.63 -17.40
CA ARG A 62 17.69 3.65 -18.46
C ARG A 62 17.49 5.08 -17.96
N PHE A 63 16.96 5.28 -16.76
CA PHE A 63 16.89 6.60 -16.14
C PHE A 63 18.25 7.13 -15.68
N ILE A 64 19.23 6.26 -15.47
CA ILE A 64 20.61 6.63 -15.14
C ILE A 64 21.48 6.57 -16.39
N ASP A 65 21.38 5.49 -17.15
CA ASP A 65 22.15 5.29 -18.37
C ASP A 65 21.21 5.00 -19.56
N PRO A 66 20.79 6.06 -20.29
CA PRO A 66 19.86 5.92 -21.42
C PRO A 66 20.36 5.02 -22.54
N GLY A 67 21.69 4.78 -22.62
CA GLY A 67 22.35 4.01 -23.67
C GLY A 67 22.24 2.49 -23.47
N ILE A 68 21.80 2.02 -22.31
CA ILE A 68 21.63 0.59 -22.02
C ILE A 68 20.39 0.03 -22.73
N LEU A 69 20.55 -1.16 -23.32
CA LEU A 69 19.49 -1.92 -24.01
C LEU A 69 18.77 -1.12 -25.12
N PRO A 70 19.51 -0.53 -26.08
CA PRO A 70 18.91 0.20 -27.18
C PRO A 70 18.09 -0.74 -28.07
N ASN A 71 16.88 -0.31 -28.45
CA ASN A 71 15.96 -1.07 -29.31
C ASN A 71 15.55 -2.46 -28.78
N ASP A 72 15.63 -2.68 -27.46
CA ASP A 72 15.21 -3.93 -26.84
C ASP A 72 13.68 -4.01 -26.71
N LEU A 73 13.08 -5.09 -27.25
CA LEU A 73 11.64 -5.32 -27.23
C LEU A 73 11.08 -5.56 -25.83
N ASN A 74 11.84 -6.19 -24.92
CA ASN A 74 11.41 -6.39 -23.54
C ASN A 74 11.37 -5.06 -22.81
N VAL A 75 12.35 -4.17 -23.03
CA VAL A 75 12.34 -2.82 -22.48
C VAL A 75 11.12 -2.03 -22.97
N ALA A 76 10.82 -2.08 -24.27
CA ALA A 76 9.65 -1.42 -24.84
C ALA A 76 8.34 -1.96 -24.23
N TYR A 77 8.22 -3.28 -24.12
CA TYR A 77 7.07 -3.94 -23.52
C TYR A 77 6.90 -3.57 -22.04
N HIS A 78 7.92 -3.78 -21.22
CA HIS A 78 7.86 -3.48 -19.78
C HIS A 78 7.68 -1.99 -19.50
N GLY A 79 8.25 -1.11 -20.33
CA GLY A 79 7.99 0.33 -20.26
C GLY A 79 6.52 0.67 -20.53
N SER A 80 5.90 0.03 -21.54
CA SER A 80 4.51 0.31 -21.92
C SER A 80 3.47 -0.13 -20.89
N ILE A 81 3.73 -1.21 -20.15
CA ILE A 81 2.80 -1.77 -19.15
C ILE A 81 3.05 -1.24 -17.74
N SER A 82 4.16 -0.53 -17.51
CA SER A 82 4.53 -0.08 -16.17
C SER A 82 3.66 1.09 -15.71
N PRO A 83 3.05 1.01 -14.52
CA PRO A 83 2.23 2.08 -14.00
C PRO A 83 3.02 3.39 -13.85
N PRO A 84 2.48 4.54 -14.25
CA PRO A 84 3.23 5.79 -14.31
C PRO A 84 3.65 6.28 -12.93
N GLY A 85 2.88 6.02 -11.87
CA GLY A 85 3.29 6.36 -10.50
C GLY A 85 4.49 5.54 -10.03
N TYR A 86 4.51 4.26 -10.38
CA TYR A 86 5.65 3.39 -10.09
C TYR A 86 6.90 3.85 -10.85
N THR A 87 6.76 4.10 -12.15
CA THR A 87 7.85 4.56 -13.00
C THR A 87 8.40 5.92 -12.54
N ALA A 88 7.51 6.89 -12.24
CA ALA A 88 7.91 8.22 -11.76
C ALA A 88 8.65 8.17 -10.41
N LEU A 89 8.28 7.24 -9.51
CA LEU A 89 8.99 7.04 -8.25
C LEU A 89 10.45 6.60 -8.50
N TYR A 90 10.65 5.62 -9.38
CA TYR A 90 12.00 5.15 -9.71
C TYR A 90 12.79 6.19 -10.50
N GLU A 91 12.16 6.94 -11.40
CA GLU A 91 12.80 8.04 -12.12
C GLU A 91 13.26 9.15 -11.17
N LEU A 92 12.44 9.51 -10.17
CA LEU A 92 12.83 10.47 -9.14
C LEU A 92 14.06 10.00 -8.37
N MET A 93 14.07 8.74 -7.95
CA MET A 93 15.21 8.17 -7.22
C MET A 93 16.48 8.09 -8.10
N ALA A 94 16.33 7.76 -9.38
CA ALA A 94 17.42 7.78 -10.34
C ALA A 94 18.00 9.19 -10.54
N LYS A 95 17.16 10.23 -10.62
CA LYS A 95 17.59 11.63 -10.66
C LYS A 95 18.34 12.07 -9.40
N LEU A 96 18.06 11.44 -8.26
CA LEU A 96 18.81 11.61 -7.01
C LEU A 96 20.08 10.76 -6.94
N GLY A 97 20.43 10.04 -8.00
CA GLY A 97 21.62 9.20 -8.10
C GLY A 97 21.48 7.82 -7.45
N VAL A 98 20.27 7.38 -7.10
CA VAL A 98 20.03 6.05 -6.54
C VAL A 98 19.73 5.06 -7.66
N GLU A 99 20.57 4.04 -7.80
CA GLU A 99 20.36 2.98 -8.78
C GLU A 99 19.02 2.25 -8.57
N PRO A 100 18.20 2.05 -9.62
CA PRO A 100 16.93 1.34 -9.53
C PRO A 100 17.00 0.00 -8.82
N LEU A 101 18.03 -0.82 -9.08
CA LEU A 101 18.18 -2.12 -8.42
C LEU A 101 18.52 -1.99 -6.93
N LEU A 102 19.30 -0.98 -6.55
CA LEU A 102 19.55 -0.68 -5.14
C LEU A 102 18.25 -0.23 -4.47
N PHE A 103 17.53 0.69 -5.11
CA PHE A 103 16.26 1.19 -4.59
C PHE A 103 15.24 0.06 -4.41
N SER A 104 15.14 -0.87 -5.36
CA SER A 104 14.21 -2.01 -5.26
C SER A 104 14.55 -2.96 -4.10
N LYS A 105 15.80 -3.02 -3.63
CA LYS A 105 16.17 -3.79 -2.42
C LYS A 105 15.78 -3.06 -1.14
N LEU A 106 15.88 -1.73 -1.13
CA LEU A 106 15.61 -0.90 0.04
C LEU A 106 14.11 -0.61 0.22
N LEU A 107 13.38 -0.44 -0.87
CA LEU A 107 11.98 -0.02 -0.88
C LEU A 107 11.02 -0.91 -0.07
N PRO A 108 11.14 -2.26 -0.05
CA PRO A 108 10.24 -3.13 0.70
C PRO A 108 10.12 -2.80 2.18
N ILE A 109 11.21 -2.37 2.85
CA ILE A 109 11.13 -2.02 4.28
C ILE A 109 10.26 -0.79 4.51
N ALA A 110 10.37 0.22 3.64
CA ALA A 110 9.55 1.43 3.73
C ALA A 110 8.07 1.11 3.49
N ILE A 111 7.78 0.29 2.48
CA ILE A 111 6.41 -0.19 2.19
C ILE A 111 5.85 -0.95 3.40
N GLY A 112 6.62 -1.87 3.98
CA GLY A 112 6.20 -2.66 5.16
C GLY A 112 5.92 -1.80 6.39
N ILE A 113 6.74 -0.77 6.64
CA ILE A 113 6.53 0.20 7.73
C ILE A 113 5.25 1.00 7.49
N ILE A 114 5.05 1.56 6.30
CA ILE A 114 3.85 2.35 5.98
C ILE A 114 2.59 1.49 6.11
N ALA A 115 2.62 0.25 5.59
CA ALA A 115 1.53 -0.70 5.75
C ALA A 115 1.24 -0.99 7.23
N THR A 116 2.29 -1.15 8.06
CA THR A 116 2.15 -1.36 9.51
C THR A 116 1.45 -0.18 10.19
N ILE A 117 1.82 1.05 9.83
CA ILE A 117 1.21 2.27 10.38
C ILE A 117 -0.29 2.31 10.08
N TYR A 118 -0.67 2.10 8.81
CA TYR A 118 -2.08 2.14 8.43
C TYR A 118 -2.87 0.95 8.95
N CYS A 119 -2.28 -0.25 9.01
CA CYS A 119 -2.93 -1.42 9.60
C CYS A 119 -3.22 -1.19 11.10
N PHE A 120 -2.23 -0.70 11.86
CA PHE A 120 -2.41 -0.39 13.28
C PHE A 120 -3.52 0.65 13.49
N GLY A 121 -3.46 1.74 12.72
CA GLY A 121 -4.47 2.80 12.77
C GLY A 121 -5.87 2.32 12.39
N LEU A 122 -5.98 1.52 11.33
CA LEU A 122 -7.22 0.91 10.86
C LEU A 122 -7.83 0.00 11.94
N CYS A 123 -7.01 -0.86 12.55
CA CYS A 123 -7.45 -1.73 13.64
C CYS A 123 -8.02 -0.92 14.81
N LEU A 124 -7.36 0.18 15.20
CA LEU A 124 -7.89 1.05 16.26
C LEU A 124 -9.20 1.77 15.91
N GLN A 125 -9.46 2.05 14.62
CA GLN A 125 -10.74 2.61 14.19
C GLN A 125 -11.89 1.60 14.31
N ILE A 126 -11.61 0.32 14.04
CA ILE A 126 -12.61 -0.76 14.09
C ILE A 126 -12.79 -1.26 15.52
N PHE A 127 -11.69 -1.50 16.22
CA PHE A 127 -11.64 -2.09 17.55
C PHE A 127 -10.53 -1.40 18.37
N PRO A 128 -10.86 -0.42 19.24
CA PRO A 128 -9.90 0.50 19.86
C PRO A 128 -9.05 -0.13 21.00
N VAL A 129 -8.65 -1.40 20.85
CA VAL A 129 -7.82 -2.16 21.77
C VAL A 129 -6.39 -2.27 21.19
N PRO A 130 -5.38 -1.60 21.77
CA PRO A 130 -4.03 -1.52 21.17
C PRO A 130 -3.31 -2.86 20.99
N THR A 131 -3.53 -3.83 21.86
CA THR A 131 -3.00 -5.19 21.70
C THR A 131 -3.55 -5.89 20.48
N ALA A 132 -4.84 -5.71 20.19
CA ALA A 132 -5.46 -6.29 18.99
C ALA A 132 -4.86 -5.66 17.73
N ALA A 133 -4.61 -4.35 17.74
CA ALA A 133 -3.90 -3.66 16.66
C ALA A 133 -2.47 -4.19 16.50
N PHE A 134 -1.73 -4.38 17.60
CA PHE A 134 -0.41 -5.02 17.55
C PHE A 134 -0.47 -6.43 16.95
N MET A 135 -1.36 -7.31 17.45
CA MET A 135 -1.51 -8.67 16.93
C MET A 135 -1.87 -8.70 15.45
N ALA A 136 -2.76 -7.82 15.00
CA ALA A 136 -3.11 -7.69 13.59
C ALA A 136 -1.89 -7.29 12.75
N THR A 137 -1.13 -6.28 13.18
CA THR A 137 0.10 -5.87 12.47
C THR A 137 1.19 -6.94 12.48
N LEU A 138 1.31 -7.71 13.57
CA LEU A 138 2.30 -8.79 13.68
C LEU A 138 1.98 -9.90 12.66
N LEU A 139 0.74 -10.37 12.64
CA LEU A 139 0.27 -11.39 11.70
C LEU A 139 0.34 -10.89 10.25
N MET A 140 -0.03 -9.63 10.02
CA MET A 140 0.09 -9.00 8.69
C MET A 140 1.55 -8.99 8.24
N ASN A 141 2.48 -8.46 9.06
CA ASN A 141 3.90 -8.43 8.70
C ASN A 141 4.42 -9.83 8.42
N GLN A 142 4.14 -10.80 9.30
CA GLN A 142 4.52 -12.19 9.05
C GLN A 142 4.00 -12.70 7.69
N GLY A 143 2.73 -12.45 7.37
CA GLY A 143 2.14 -12.84 6.08
C GLY A 143 2.71 -12.10 4.87
N LEU A 144 3.05 -10.81 5.01
CA LEU A 144 3.64 -10.01 3.94
C LEU A 144 5.07 -10.43 3.62
N TRP A 145 5.88 -10.68 4.66
CA TRP A 145 7.29 -11.03 4.50
C TRP A 145 7.51 -12.51 4.13
N LEU A 146 6.50 -13.38 4.36
CA LEU A 146 6.51 -14.76 3.86
C LEU A 146 6.14 -14.87 2.37
N LYS A 147 5.51 -13.84 1.80
CA LYS A 147 5.14 -13.80 0.38
C LYS A 147 6.19 -13.02 -0.41
N ASP A 148 6.34 -13.38 -1.68
CA ASP A 148 7.28 -12.73 -2.59
C ASP A 148 6.81 -11.35 -3.08
N ASP A 149 5.54 -11.00 -2.86
CA ASP A 149 4.94 -9.76 -3.35
C ASP A 149 5.64 -8.51 -2.76
N LEU A 150 5.83 -8.44 -1.44
CA LEU A 150 6.43 -7.26 -0.79
C LEU A 150 7.91 -7.12 -1.12
N THR A 151 8.66 -8.23 -1.09
CA THR A 151 10.10 -8.27 -1.33
C THR A 151 10.48 -7.99 -2.79
N SER A 152 9.53 -8.16 -3.72
CA SER A 152 9.73 -7.84 -5.13
C SER A 152 9.88 -6.35 -5.45
N ALA A 153 9.39 -5.45 -4.58
CA ALA A 153 9.31 -4.00 -4.85
C ALA A 153 8.68 -3.64 -6.21
N THR A 154 7.78 -4.49 -6.71
CA THR A 154 6.99 -4.29 -7.93
C THR A 154 5.78 -3.41 -7.63
N PRO A 155 5.03 -2.96 -8.66
CA PRO A 155 3.84 -2.14 -8.42
C PRO A 155 2.80 -2.82 -7.50
N ARG A 156 2.76 -4.16 -7.48
CA ARG A 156 1.89 -4.95 -6.57
C ARG A 156 2.19 -4.72 -5.09
N ALA A 157 3.45 -4.50 -4.70
CA ALA A 157 3.83 -4.29 -3.30
C ALA A 157 3.13 -3.05 -2.68
N PHE A 158 2.74 -2.08 -3.51
CA PHE A 158 2.08 -0.85 -3.09
C PHE A 158 0.58 -1.03 -2.77
N ILE A 159 -0.01 -2.18 -3.12
CA ILE A 159 -1.39 -2.49 -2.73
C ILE A 159 -1.56 -2.40 -1.23
N TYR A 160 -0.62 -2.94 -0.45
CA TYR A 160 -0.73 -3.03 1.00
C TYR A 160 -0.84 -1.66 1.68
N PRO A 161 0.13 -0.74 1.56
CA PRO A 161 0.02 0.56 2.23
C PRO A 161 -1.14 1.40 1.70
N PHE A 162 -1.39 1.43 0.39
CA PHE A 162 -2.40 2.32 -0.18
C PHE A 162 -3.82 1.84 0.05
N PHE A 163 -4.07 0.53 0.00
CA PHE A 163 -5.39 0.00 0.31
C PHE A 163 -5.71 0.09 1.80
N LEU A 164 -4.73 -0.14 2.68
CA LEU A 164 -4.90 0.10 4.12
C LEU A 164 -5.16 1.58 4.42
N ALA A 165 -4.45 2.49 3.75
CA ALA A 165 -4.71 3.92 3.84
C ALA A 165 -6.13 4.27 3.37
N PHE A 166 -6.56 3.73 2.23
CA PHE A 166 -7.93 3.89 1.72
C PHE A 166 -8.96 3.48 2.77
N LEU A 167 -8.86 2.27 3.34
CA LEU A 167 -9.79 1.80 4.36
C LEU A 167 -9.74 2.69 5.62
N TYR A 168 -8.55 3.06 6.07
CA TYR A 168 -8.36 3.90 7.24
C TYR A 168 -9.05 5.26 7.07
N TYR A 169 -8.84 5.93 5.94
CA TYR A 169 -9.46 7.22 5.67
C TYR A 169 -10.95 7.12 5.34
N LEU A 170 -11.39 6.00 4.78
CA LEU A 170 -12.81 5.71 4.53
C LEU A 170 -13.59 5.63 5.85
N LEU A 171 -13.02 4.95 6.86
CA LEU A 171 -13.61 4.88 8.20
C LEU A 171 -13.60 6.23 8.92
N ARG A 172 -12.56 7.05 8.69
CA ARG A 172 -12.50 8.41 9.25
C ARG A 172 -13.36 9.44 8.53
N GLY A 173 -14.01 9.07 7.42
CA GLY A 173 -14.83 10.00 6.64
C GLY A 173 -14.04 11.16 6.01
N SER A 174 -12.76 10.95 5.67
CA SER A 174 -11.95 11.98 5.00
C SER A 174 -12.03 11.85 3.49
N LEU A 175 -12.87 12.68 2.84
CA LEU A 175 -13.05 12.65 1.38
C LEU A 175 -11.72 12.80 0.62
N ILE A 176 -10.94 13.82 0.94
CA ILE A 176 -9.68 14.13 0.22
C ILE A 176 -8.69 12.98 0.39
N SER A 177 -8.52 12.47 1.61
CA SER A 177 -7.57 11.38 1.86
C SER A 177 -7.99 10.06 1.18
N VAL A 178 -9.29 9.79 1.08
CA VAL A 178 -9.81 8.65 0.30
C VAL A 178 -9.50 8.84 -1.19
N MET A 179 -9.72 10.03 -1.75
CA MET A 179 -9.43 10.32 -3.15
C MET A 179 -7.94 10.17 -3.46
N VAL A 180 -7.06 10.68 -2.58
CA VAL A 180 -5.61 10.51 -2.71
C VAL A 180 -5.22 9.03 -2.68
N ALA A 181 -5.80 8.24 -1.76
CA ALA A 181 -5.52 6.81 -1.70
C ALA A 181 -6.00 6.07 -2.97
N ILE A 182 -7.17 6.41 -3.52
CA ILE A 182 -7.66 5.87 -4.80
C ILE A 182 -6.71 6.26 -5.95
N ALA A 183 -6.28 7.51 -6.00
CA ALA A 183 -5.35 7.97 -7.03
C ALA A 183 -4.01 7.21 -6.96
N LEU A 184 -3.46 7.03 -5.76
CA LEU A 184 -2.23 6.25 -5.54
C LEU A 184 -2.42 4.78 -5.94
N LEU A 185 -3.56 4.16 -5.61
CA LEU A 185 -3.90 2.82 -6.08
C LEU A 185 -3.95 2.77 -7.61
N GLY A 186 -4.54 3.76 -8.29
CA GLY A 186 -4.61 3.78 -9.74
C GLY A 186 -3.24 4.00 -10.42
N LEU A 187 -2.40 4.84 -9.83
CA LEU A 187 -1.08 5.19 -10.37
C LEU A 187 -0.04 4.09 -10.18
N PHE A 188 -0.21 3.22 -9.18
CA PHE A 188 0.72 2.12 -8.88
C PHE A 188 0.13 0.74 -9.20
N TYR A 189 -1.16 0.51 -9.01
CA TYR A 189 -1.76 -0.79 -9.25
C TYR A 189 -3.26 -0.66 -9.63
N PRO A 190 -3.56 -0.29 -10.90
CA PRO A 190 -4.91 0.00 -11.36
C PRO A 190 -6.00 -1.03 -10.98
N PRO A 191 -5.76 -2.35 -10.98
CA PRO A 191 -6.79 -3.32 -10.59
C PRO A 191 -7.35 -3.08 -9.19
N MET A 192 -6.49 -2.68 -8.23
CA MET A 192 -6.93 -2.46 -6.84
C MET A 192 -7.71 -1.15 -6.68
N MET A 193 -7.47 -0.16 -7.54
CA MET A 193 -8.27 1.06 -7.60
C MET A 193 -9.74 0.75 -7.90
N PHE A 194 -10.00 -0.16 -8.85
CA PHE A 194 -11.36 -0.57 -9.16
C PHE A 194 -12.04 -1.32 -8.01
N ILE A 195 -11.29 -2.10 -7.23
CA ILE A 195 -11.82 -2.71 -6.00
C ILE A 195 -12.20 -1.62 -4.99
N ALA A 196 -11.35 -0.61 -4.79
CA ALA A 196 -11.65 0.50 -3.89
C ALA A 196 -12.90 1.29 -4.32
N VAL A 197 -13.03 1.58 -5.62
CA VAL A 197 -14.24 2.22 -6.19
C VAL A 197 -15.46 1.30 -6.05
N GLY A 198 -15.31 0.00 -6.28
CA GLY A 198 -16.36 -1.00 -6.07
C GLY A 198 -16.89 -1.00 -4.64
N ILE A 199 -16.02 -0.85 -3.64
CA ILE A 199 -16.42 -0.68 -2.24
C ILE A 199 -17.28 0.58 -2.05
N LEU A 200 -16.94 1.69 -2.69
CA LEU A 200 -17.74 2.92 -2.62
C LEU A 200 -19.12 2.76 -3.29
N ILE A 201 -19.19 2.03 -4.40
CA ILE A 201 -20.47 1.72 -5.08
C ILE A 201 -21.33 0.82 -4.19
N VAL A 202 -20.75 -0.26 -3.63
CA VAL A 202 -21.46 -1.17 -2.73
C VAL A 202 -21.98 -0.44 -1.49
N ARG A 203 -21.23 0.55 -0.99
CA ARG A 203 -21.63 1.40 0.14
C ARG A 203 -22.88 2.25 -0.15
N LEU A 204 -23.24 2.49 -1.42
CA LEU A 204 -24.53 3.09 -1.77
C LEU A 204 -25.70 2.14 -1.51
N GLY A 205 -25.46 0.82 -1.53
CA GLY A 205 -26.44 -0.18 -1.15
C GLY A 205 -26.59 -0.24 0.37
N ARG A 206 -27.82 -0.09 0.84
CA ARG A 206 -28.19 -0.31 2.24
C ARG A 206 -29.02 -1.57 2.33
N TRP A 207 -28.65 -2.46 3.23
CA TRP A 207 -29.47 -3.60 3.59
C TRP A 207 -30.17 -3.28 4.92
N ASP A 208 -31.49 -3.12 4.90
CA ASP A 208 -32.27 -2.88 6.11
C ASP A 208 -33.49 -3.81 6.11
N ASN A 209 -33.62 -4.64 7.16
CA ASN A 209 -34.71 -5.61 7.34
C ASN A 209 -35.04 -6.47 6.11
N GLY A 210 -34.01 -6.98 5.41
CA GLY A 210 -34.19 -7.86 4.25
C GLY A 210 -34.58 -7.16 2.95
N ARG A 211 -34.63 -5.82 2.94
CA ARG A 211 -34.84 -5.02 1.73
C ARG A 211 -33.54 -4.32 1.34
N LEU A 212 -33.20 -4.42 0.06
CA LEU A 212 -32.16 -3.60 -0.56
C LEU A 212 -32.74 -2.21 -0.82
N GLY A 213 -32.13 -1.20 -0.19
CA GLY A 213 -32.41 0.21 -0.42
C GLY A 213 -31.14 0.95 -0.80
N PHE A 214 -31.30 2.23 -1.17
CA PHE A 214 -30.16 3.11 -1.40
C PHE A 214 -29.83 3.90 -0.13
N SER A 215 -28.56 4.27 0.04
CA SER A 215 -28.13 5.16 1.12
C SER A 215 -28.90 6.47 1.04
N SER A 216 -29.32 6.97 2.20
CA SER A 216 -29.96 8.29 2.32
C SER A 216 -28.94 9.41 2.56
N HIS A 217 -27.67 9.05 2.79
CA HIS A 217 -26.62 10.00 3.11
C HIS A 217 -25.98 10.54 1.82
N ARG A 218 -26.14 11.85 1.59
CA ARG A 218 -25.52 12.57 0.45
C ARG A 218 -24.00 12.36 0.37
N TYR A 219 -23.36 12.17 1.51
CA TYR A 219 -21.92 11.94 1.60
C TYR A 219 -21.47 10.66 0.88
N ASP A 220 -22.28 9.58 0.91
CA ASP A 220 -21.92 8.33 0.23
C ASP A 220 -21.96 8.50 -1.29
N TYR A 221 -22.93 9.26 -1.83
CA TYR A 221 -22.98 9.61 -3.25
C TYR A 221 -21.82 10.50 -3.67
N LEU A 222 -21.47 11.49 -2.84
CA LEU A 222 -20.33 12.36 -3.10
C LEU A 222 -19.03 11.56 -3.15
N LEU A 223 -18.82 10.66 -2.18
CA LEU A 223 -17.68 9.75 -2.18
C LEU A 223 -17.63 8.90 -3.44
N CYS A 224 -18.75 8.28 -3.82
CA CYS A 224 -18.82 7.42 -4.99
C CYS A 224 -18.56 8.21 -6.29
N ALA A 225 -19.20 9.37 -6.47
CA ALA A 225 -19.02 10.21 -7.65
C ALA A 225 -17.59 10.74 -7.75
N ALA A 226 -17.00 11.20 -6.64
CA ALA A 226 -15.61 11.64 -6.61
C ALA A 226 -14.66 10.48 -6.90
N GLY A 227 -14.88 9.31 -6.31
CA GLY A 227 -14.06 8.12 -6.54
C GLY A 227 -14.07 7.65 -7.99
N LEU A 228 -15.26 7.65 -8.63
CA LEU A 228 -15.41 7.38 -10.06
C LEU A 228 -14.69 8.44 -10.91
N GLY A 229 -14.82 9.72 -10.56
CA GLY A 229 -14.13 10.82 -11.23
C GLY A 229 -12.61 10.67 -11.19
N VAL A 230 -12.05 10.38 -10.01
CA VAL A 230 -10.60 10.13 -9.84
C VAL A 230 -10.16 8.90 -10.64
N ALA A 231 -10.93 7.81 -10.60
CA ALA A 231 -10.61 6.63 -11.39
C ALA A 231 -10.61 6.91 -12.90
N GLY A 232 -11.57 7.70 -13.39
CA GLY A 232 -11.59 8.19 -14.77
C GLY A 232 -10.35 9.01 -15.13
N ILE A 233 -9.97 9.96 -14.28
CA ILE A 233 -8.78 10.81 -14.47
C ILE A 233 -7.50 9.98 -14.51
N VAL A 234 -7.34 9.01 -13.61
CA VAL A 234 -6.13 8.19 -13.54
C VAL A 234 -6.03 7.19 -14.70
N THR A 235 -7.17 6.76 -15.26
CA THR A 235 -7.21 5.81 -16.39
C THR A 235 -7.13 6.49 -17.75
N LEU A 236 -7.46 7.78 -17.85
CA LEU A 236 -7.42 8.58 -19.07
C LEU A 236 -6.11 8.43 -19.88
N PRO A 237 -4.91 8.54 -19.29
CA PRO A 237 -3.66 8.37 -20.02
C PRO A 237 -3.52 7.01 -20.69
N TYR A 238 -3.95 5.94 -20.02
CA TYR A 238 -3.89 4.58 -20.55
C TYR A 238 -4.86 4.37 -21.71
N ILE A 239 -6.04 4.99 -21.65
CA ILE A 239 -7.03 4.91 -22.73
C ILE A 239 -6.51 5.64 -23.97
N LEU A 240 -5.94 6.83 -23.78
CA LEU A 240 -5.43 7.67 -24.86
C LEU A 240 -4.18 7.09 -25.53
N SER A 241 -3.34 6.35 -24.80
CA SER A 241 -2.15 5.69 -25.36
C SER A 241 -2.46 4.42 -26.15
N THR A 242 -3.68 3.90 -26.06
CA THR A 242 -4.12 2.66 -26.74
C THR A 242 -4.93 2.96 -28.02
N SER A 243 -5.15 4.24 -28.34
CA SER A 243 -5.85 4.72 -29.55
C SER A 243 -4.86 5.25 -30.57
#